data_AF-A0A6A5QHA2-F1
#
_entry.id   AF-A0A6A5QHA2-F1
#
_cell.length_a   1.000
_cell.length_b   1.000
_cell.length_c   1.000
_cell.angle_alpha   90.00
_cell.angle_beta   90.00
_cell.angle_gamma   90.00
#
_symmetry.space_group_name_H-M   'P 1'
#
loop_
_entity.id
_entity.type
_entity.pdbx_description
1 polymer ?
#
loop_
_entity_poly.entity_id
_entity_poly.type
_entity_poly.pdbx_seq_one_letter_code
_entity_poly.pdbx_strand_id
1 'polypeptide(L)'
;MALTDKPILFHFLQSIYSHRILWYELEERYPSRGLTPTTSADIGLQKLFESYPVDGGVFANAVRLMPYWTETGLLKNKAFLNDRQNLSGGRRMTEDLMEAGRPDGVQHIRQVFELFESTFLGDGRDWILGTKEPTVADIDAVWPFKWMIL
;
A
#
# COMPACT_ATOMS: atom_id res chain seq x y z
N MET A 1 33.61 5.61 6.62
CA MET A 1 32.97 4.35 7.04
C MET A 1 31.51 4.46 6.60
N ALA A 2 31.17 3.88 5.45
CA ALA A 2 29.86 4.06 4.83
C ALA A 2 28.85 3.10 5.49
N LEU A 3 27.80 3.65 6.08
CA LEU A 3 26.62 2.89 6.51
C LEU A 3 25.87 2.45 5.26
N THR A 4 26.20 1.25 4.77
CA THR A 4 25.37 0.53 3.80
C THR A 4 24.24 -0.16 4.54
N ASP A 5 23.29 0.62 5.07
CA ASP A 5 22.06 0.06 5.62
C ASP A 5 21.14 -0.31 4.45
N LYS A 6 21.35 -1.54 3.95
CA LYS A 6 20.26 -2.25 3.26
C LYS A 6 19.09 -2.32 4.24
N PRO A 7 17.84 -2.10 3.81
CA PRO A 7 16.71 -2.36 4.67
C PRO A 7 16.83 -3.78 5.21
N ILE A 8 16.77 -3.93 6.53
CA ILE A 8 16.76 -5.24 7.20
C ILE A 8 15.47 -5.92 6.75
N LEU A 9 15.58 -6.77 5.73
CA LEU A 9 14.52 -7.67 5.33
C LEU A 9 14.48 -8.76 6.41
N PHE A 10 13.52 -8.66 7.32
CA PHE A 10 13.28 -9.76 8.26
C PHE A 10 12.86 -10.99 7.45
N HIS A 11 13.77 -11.97 7.36
CA HIS A 11 13.44 -13.33 6.97
C HIS A 11 12.63 -13.96 8.11
N PHE A 12 11.33 -13.69 8.15
CA PHE A 12 10.43 -14.59 8.84
C PHE A 12 10.38 -15.88 8.02
N LEU A 13 10.76 -17.01 8.65
CA LEU A 13 10.55 -18.35 8.11
C LEU A 13 9.19 -18.39 7.43
N GLN A 14 9.14 -18.76 6.14
CA GLN A 14 7.94 -18.89 5.31
C GLN A 14 6.65 -18.95 6.13
N SER A 15 6.10 -17.78 6.39
CA SER A 15 4.93 -17.64 7.21
C SER A 15 3.91 -16.98 6.33
N ILE A 16 2.91 -17.77 5.95
CA ILE A 16 1.71 -17.45 5.16
C ILE A 16 0.84 -16.35 5.82
N TYR A 17 1.34 -15.67 6.85
CA TYR A 17 0.58 -14.73 7.62
C TYR A 17 0.83 -13.29 7.15
N SER A 18 -0.28 -12.66 6.76
CA SER A 18 -0.50 -11.25 6.45
C SER A 18 0.40 -10.26 7.21
N HIS A 19 0.64 -9.06 6.63
CA HIS A 19 1.29 -7.91 7.29
C HIS A 19 0.74 -7.62 8.70
N ARG A 20 -0.48 -8.06 8.99
CA ARG A 20 -1.11 -8.10 10.32
C ARG A 20 -0.24 -8.74 11.41
N ILE A 21 0.35 -9.92 11.17
CA ILE A 21 1.21 -10.57 12.18
C ILE A 21 2.51 -9.81 12.37
N LEU A 22 3.02 -9.20 11.29
CA LEU A 22 4.21 -8.35 11.39
C LEU A 22 3.99 -7.16 12.33
N TRP A 23 2.82 -6.51 12.27
CA TRP A 23 2.51 -5.39 13.16
C TRP A 23 2.44 -5.81 14.63
N TYR A 24 1.76 -6.92 14.93
CA TYR A 24 1.71 -7.46 16.29
C TYR A 24 3.10 -7.80 16.84
N GLU A 25 3.93 -8.48 16.05
CA GLU A 25 5.31 -8.82 16.43
C GLU A 25 6.17 -7.56 16.66
N LEU A 26 5.98 -6.53 15.84
CA LEU A 26 6.70 -5.27 15.99
C LEU A 26 6.26 -4.52 17.25
N GLU A 27 4.98 -4.53 17.59
CA GLU A 27 4.46 -3.94 18.83
C GLU A 27 4.92 -4.69 20.08
N GLU A 28 4.91 -6.03 20.04
CA GLU A 28 5.42 -6.84 21.16
C GLU A 28 6.91 -6.55 21.41
N ARG A 29 7.71 -6.43 20.35
CA ARG A 29 9.16 -6.15 20.45
C ARG A 29 9.48 -4.69 20.76
N TYR A 30 8.61 -3.74 20.38
CA TYR A 30 8.84 -2.30 20.51
C TYR A 30 7.60 -1.57 21.09
N PRO A 31 7.21 -1.87 22.34
CA PRO A 31 5.96 -1.39 22.92
C PRO A 31 5.87 0.13 23.11
N SER A 32 7.00 0.84 23.11
CA SER A 32 7.05 2.29 23.28
C SER A 32 6.72 3.09 22.01
N ARG A 33 6.52 2.44 20.85
CA ARG A 33 6.32 3.12 19.57
C ARG A 33 4.87 3.40 19.19
N GLY A 34 3.89 2.91 19.97
CA GLY A 34 2.49 3.35 19.89
C GLY A 34 1.85 3.26 18.50
N LEU A 35 2.15 2.21 17.73
CA LEU A 35 1.68 2.05 16.35
C LEU A 35 0.20 1.66 16.26
N THR A 36 -0.30 0.92 17.25
CA THR A 36 -1.69 0.44 17.32
C THR A 36 -2.59 1.50 17.94
N PRO A 37 -3.75 1.79 17.31
CA PRO A 37 -4.75 2.69 17.87
C PRO A 37 -5.34 2.15 19.18
N THR A 38 -5.69 3.05 20.11
CA THR A 38 -6.11 2.67 21.47
C THR A 38 -7.61 2.85 21.73
N THR A 39 -8.31 3.62 20.90
CA THR A 39 -9.76 3.78 21.01
C THR A 39 -10.50 2.81 20.08
N SER A 40 -11.69 2.37 20.48
CA SER A 40 -12.49 1.46 19.64
C SER A 40 -12.85 2.06 18.28
N ALA A 41 -13.05 3.39 18.21
CA ALA A 41 -13.32 4.09 16.96
C ALA A 41 -12.11 4.05 16.02
N ASP A 42 -10.91 4.34 16.55
CA ASP A 42 -9.70 4.33 15.74
C ASP A 42 -9.30 2.92 15.31
N ILE A 43 -9.49 1.92 16.17
CA ILE A 43 -9.31 0.50 15.81
C ILE A 43 -10.28 0.14 14.68
N GLY A 44 -11.55 0.54 14.77
CA GLY A 44 -12.53 0.31 13.72
C GLY A 44 -12.12 0.95 12.39
N LEU A 45 -11.62 2.18 12.43
CA LEU A 45 -11.16 2.89 11.25
C LEU A 45 -9.90 2.25 10.65
N GLN A 46 -8.94 1.82 11.47
CA GLN A 46 -7.80 1.03 11.02
C GLN A 46 -8.27 -0.25 10.32
N LYS A 47 -9.24 -0.98 10.86
CA LYS A 47 -9.79 -2.19 10.21
C LYS A 47 -10.46 -1.91 8.87
N LEU A 48 -11.06 -0.74 8.70
CA LEU A 48 -11.57 -0.31 7.40
C LEU A 48 -10.42 -0.03 6.43
N PHE A 49 -9.36 0.68 6.87
CA PHE A 49 -8.18 0.92 6.03
C PHE A 49 -7.35 -0.33 5.76
N GLU A 50 -7.46 -1.36 6.58
CA GLU A 50 -6.82 -2.65 6.34
C GLU A 50 -7.45 -3.39 5.15
N SER A 51 -8.77 -3.28 4.97
CA SER A 51 -9.50 -3.94 3.87
C SER A 51 -9.66 -3.05 2.63
N TYR A 52 -9.86 -1.75 2.83
CA TYR A 52 -10.14 -0.77 1.77
C TYR A 52 -9.16 -0.81 0.58
N PRO A 53 -7.83 -0.91 0.78
CA PRO A 53 -6.87 -1.07 -0.30
C PRO A 53 -7.15 -2.24 -1.23
N VAL A 54 -7.52 -3.38 -0.67
CA VAL A 54 -7.67 -4.65 -1.40
C VAL A 54 -9.10 -4.80 -1.88
N ASP A 55 -10.05 -4.81 -0.94
CA ASP A 55 -11.46 -5.10 -1.21
C ASP A 55 -12.20 -3.88 -1.78
N GLY A 56 -11.76 -2.67 -1.43
CA GLY A 56 -12.25 -1.41 -2.02
C GLY A 56 -11.67 -1.10 -3.39
N GLY A 57 -10.69 -1.88 -3.86
CA GLY A 57 -10.13 -1.77 -5.21
C GLY A 57 -9.07 -0.69 -5.41
N VAL A 58 -8.62 0.00 -4.36
CA VAL A 58 -7.60 1.05 -4.47
C VAL A 58 -6.29 0.49 -5.04
N PHE A 59 -5.87 -0.69 -4.57
CA PHE A 59 -4.64 -1.34 -5.04
C PHE A 59 -4.71 -1.68 -6.52
N ALA A 60 -5.80 -2.30 -6.99
CA ALA A 60 -5.96 -2.64 -8.39
C ALA A 60 -5.93 -1.39 -9.29
N ASN A 61 -6.51 -0.28 -8.82
CA ASN A 61 -6.48 0.98 -9.55
C ASN A 61 -5.12 1.69 -9.49
N ALA A 62 -4.39 1.62 -8.38
CA ALA A 62 -3.02 2.12 -8.26
C ALA A 62 -2.08 1.34 -9.20
N VAL A 63 -2.26 0.03 -9.33
CA VAL A 63 -1.51 -0.81 -10.29
C VAL A 63 -1.72 -0.34 -11.73
N ARG A 64 -2.94 0.09 -12.12
CA ARG A 64 -3.19 0.67 -13.46
C ARG A 64 -2.42 1.96 -13.72
N LEU A 65 -1.96 2.63 -12.67
CA LEU A 65 -1.22 3.89 -12.76
C LEU A 65 0.30 3.75 -12.69
N MET A 66 0.83 2.52 -12.50
CA MET A 66 2.27 2.27 -12.52
C MET A 66 2.92 2.82 -13.80
N PRO A 67 4.14 3.36 -13.73
CA PRO A 67 4.79 4.00 -14.87
C PRO A 67 5.35 2.96 -15.87
N TYR A 68 4.47 2.34 -16.65
CA TYR A 68 4.82 1.27 -17.61
C TYR A 68 5.74 1.74 -18.77
N TRP A 69 5.80 3.04 -19.02
CA TRP A 69 6.66 3.65 -20.05
C TRP A 69 8.13 3.78 -19.64
N THR A 70 8.48 3.46 -18.40
CA THR A 70 9.86 3.57 -17.91
C THR A 70 10.72 2.39 -18.38
N GLU A 71 11.96 2.68 -18.81
CA GLU A 71 12.90 1.64 -19.26
C GLU A 71 13.32 0.68 -18.14
N THR A 72 13.32 1.16 -16.90
CA THR A 72 13.58 0.36 -15.68
C THR A 72 12.30 -0.21 -15.06
N GLY A 73 11.15 -0.01 -15.70
CA GLY A 73 9.84 -0.36 -15.16
C GLY A 73 9.58 -1.86 -15.07
N LEU A 74 8.59 -2.23 -14.24
CA LEU A 74 8.24 -3.62 -13.98
C LEU A 74 7.82 -4.41 -15.24
N LEU A 75 7.30 -3.75 -16.28
CA LEU A 75 6.94 -4.39 -17.54
C LEU A 75 8.14 -4.85 -18.36
N LYS A 76 9.36 -4.40 -18.04
CA LYS A 76 10.59 -4.92 -18.66
C LYS A 76 11.10 -6.18 -17.97
N ASN A 77 10.60 -6.49 -16.77
CA ASN A 77 10.99 -7.66 -16.00
C ASN A 77 10.15 -8.89 -16.40
N LYS A 78 10.72 -9.78 -17.23
CA LYS A 78 10.05 -11.01 -17.68
C LYS A 78 9.69 -11.96 -16.54
N ALA A 79 10.53 -12.07 -15.51
CA ALA A 79 10.26 -12.94 -14.37
C ALA A 79 9.04 -12.45 -13.57
N PHE A 80 8.99 -11.14 -13.30
CA PHE A 80 7.83 -10.50 -12.69
C PHE A 80 6.55 -10.73 -13.50
N LEU A 81 6.58 -10.46 -14.82
CA LEU A 81 5.41 -10.61 -15.66
C LEU A 81 4.91 -12.07 -15.74
N ASN A 82 5.81 -13.04 -15.78
CA ASN A 82 5.46 -14.46 -15.79
C ASN A 82 4.80 -14.88 -14.46
N ASP A 83 5.37 -14.44 -13.34
CA ASP A 83 4.79 -14.65 -12.00
C ASP A 83 3.37 -14.07 -11.91
N ARG A 84 3.18 -12.81 -12.31
CA ARG A 84 1.87 -12.16 -12.26
C ARG A 84 0.85 -12.77 -13.20
N GLN A 85 1.28 -13.25 -14.36
CA GLN A 85 0.41 -13.95 -15.30
C GLN A 85 -0.13 -15.25 -14.67
N ASN A 86 0.73 -16.03 -14.02
CA ASN A 86 0.32 -17.26 -13.34
C ASN A 86 -0.63 -16.96 -12.16
N LEU A 87 -0.33 -15.91 -11.38
CA LEU A 87 -1.16 -15.49 -10.27
C LEU A 87 -2.55 -14.97 -10.71
N SER A 88 -2.61 -14.25 -11.83
CA SER A 88 -3.82 -13.55 -12.32
C SER A 88 -4.67 -14.42 -13.26
N GLY A 89 -4.65 -15.74 -13.11
CA GLY A 89 -5.46 -16.66 -13.93
C GLY A 89 -5.08 -16.67 -15.42
N GLY A 90 -3.84 -16.36 -15.77
CA GLY A 90 -3.31 -16.45 -17.13
C GLY A 90 -3.29 -15.14 -17.92
N ARG A 91 -3.88 -14.05 -17.39
CA ARG A 91 -3.84 -12.74 -18.07
C ARG A 91 -2.50 -12.05 -17.84
N ARG A 92 -1.78 -11.76 -18.93
CA ARG A 92 -0.51 -11.05 -18.89
C ARG A 92 -0.72 -9.53 -18.85
N MET A 93 0.08 -8.84 -18.04
CA MET A 93 0.18 -7.39 -18.08
C MET A 93 0.99 -6.95 -19.31
N THR A 94 0.46 -6.00 -20.07
CA THR A 94 1.07 -5.43 -21.29
C THR A 94 0.94 -3.91 -21.26
N GLU A 95 1.78 -3.21 -22.01
CA GLU A 95 1.72 -1.75 -22.12
C GLU A 95 0.35 -1.29 -22.63
N ASP A 96 -0.19 -1.91 -23.69
CA ASP A 96 -1.52 -1.58 -24.24
C ASP A 96 -2.66 -1.74 -23.21
N LEU A 97 -2.62 -2.80 -22.41
CA LEU A 97 -3.65 -3.03 -21.38
C LEU A 97 -3.53 -2.05 -20.22
N MET A 98 -2.29 -1.65 -19.88
CA MET A 98 -2.03 -0.66 -18.85
C MET A 98 -2.50 0.73 -19.30
N GLU A 99 -2.16 1.13 -20.54
CA GLU A 99 -2.64 2.37 -21.17
C GLU A 99 -4.17 2.41 -21.19
N ALA A 100 -4.82 1.35 -21.68
CA ALA A 100 -6.28 1.28 -21.76
C ALA A 100 -6.96 1.35 -20.38
N GLY A 101 -6.33 0.82 -19.33
CA GLY A 101 -6.86 0.85 -17.97
C GLY A 101 -6.57 2.14 -17.20
N ARG A 102 -5.66 2.98 -17.71
CA ARG A 102 -5.19 4.19 -17.01
C ARG A 102 -6.30 5.19 -16.71
N PRO A 103 -7.26 5.51 -17.62
CA PRO A 103 -8.32 6.49 -17.33
C PRO A 103 -9.16 6.12 -16.11
N ASP A 104 -9.59 4.86 -16.00
CA ASP A 104 -10.33 4.35 -14.83
C ASP A 104 -9.51 4.47 -13.54
N GLY A 105 -8.23 4.08 -13.62
CA GLY A 105 -7.31 4.19 -12.48
C GLY A 105 -7.19 5.62 -12.00
N VAL A 106 -7.07 6.59 -12.92
CA VAL A 106 -6.97 8.01 -12.58
C VAL A 106 -8.25 8.48 -11.89
N GLN A 107 -9.43 8.15 -12.44
CA GLN A 107 -10.69 8.58 -11.84
C GLN A 107 -10.87 8.03 -10.42
N HIS A 108 -10.59 6.74 -10.23
CA HIS A 108 -10.70 6.11 -8.92
C HIS A 108 -9.72 6.71 -7.91
N ILE A 109 -8.43 6.83 -8.27
CA ILE A 109 -7.41 7.38 -7.36
C ILE A 109 -7.67 8.86 -7.04
N ARG A 110 -8.24 9.64 -7.95
CA ARG A 110 -8.69 11.01 -7.65
C ARG A 110 -9.74 11.04 -6.54
N GLN A 111 -10.74 10.15 -6.59
CA GLN A 111 -11.76 10.06 -5.53
C GLN A 111 -11.16 9.63 -4.19
N VAL A 112 -10.17 8.74 -4.24
CA VAL A 112 -9.44 8.31 -3.05
C VAL A 112 -8.66 9.48 -2.44
N PHE A 113 -7.94 10.27 -3.24
CA PHE A 113 -7.26 11.47 -2.74
C PHE A 113 -8.23 12.55 -2.27
N GLU A 114 -9.37 12.73 -2.93
CA GLU A 114 -10.41 13.64 -2.45
C GLU A 114 -10.92 13.24 -1.05
N LEU A 115 -11.14 11.94 -0.82
CA LEU A 115 -11.46 11.41 0.52
C LEU A 115 -10.37 11.76 1.54
N PHE A 116 -9.09 11.50 1.24
CA PHE A 116 -8.03 11.80 2.19
C PHE A 116 -7.83 13.30 2.43
N GLU A 117 -7.70 14.08 1.36
CA GLU A 117 -7.36 15.51 1.44
C GLU A 117 -8.52 16.36 1.93
N SER A 118 -9.75 16.07 1.52
CA SER A 118 -10.91 16.91 1.85
C SER A 118 -11.68 16.42 3.07
N THR A 119 -11.52 15.16 3.49
CA THR A 119 -12.20 14.63 4.67
C THR A 119 -11.23 14.31 5.81
N PHE A 120 -10.37 13.31 5.67
CA PHE A 120 -9.54 12.85 6.79
C PHE A 120 -8.50 13.90 7.22
N LEU A 121 -7.87 14.57 6.26
CA LEU A 121 -6.82 15.56 6.47
C LEU A 121 -7.30 17.01 6.26
N GLY A 122 -8.59 17.19 5.95
CA GLY A 122 -9.16 18.49 5.60
C GLY A 122 -9.16 19.50 6.77
N ASP A 123 -9.00 19.02 8.00
CA ASP A 123 -8.88 19.86 9.20
C ASP A 123 -7.43 20.21 9.58
N GLY A 124 -6.46 19.86 8.74
CA GLY A 124 -5.05 20.22 8.91
C GLY A 124 -4.25 19.32 9.84
N ARG A 125 -4.79 18.17 10.24
CA ARG A 125 -4.01 17.13 10.94
C ARG A 125 -2.94 16.52 10.03
N ASP A 126 -1.84 16.08 10.64
CA ASP A 126 -0.73 15.45 9.91
C ASP A 126 -0.97 13.95 9.62
N TRP A 127 -1.70 13.26 10.49
CA TRP A 127 -1.94 11.81 10.44
C TRP A 127 -3.43 11.50 10.49
N ILE A 128 -3.87 10.40 9.88
CA ILE A 128 -5.28 10.04 9.67
C ILE A 128 -6.07 10.06 10.99
N LEU A 129 -5.49 9.50 12.05
CA LEU A 129 -6.10 9.40 13.37
C LEU A 129 -5.90 10.65 14.25
N GLY A 130 -5.27 11.71 13.74
CA GLY A 130 -4.98 12.93 14.49
C GLY A 130 -3.97 12.72 15.62
N THR A 131 -3.15 11.67 15.54
CA THR A 131 -2.08 11.36 16.49
C THR A 131 -0.87 12.27 16.26
N LYS A 132 0.12 12.24 17.16
CA LYS A 132 1.38 13.01 16.99
C LYS A 132 2.34 12.36 15.99
N GLU A 133 2.27 11.04 15.87
CA GLU A 133 3.12 10.18 15.05
C GLU A 133 2.21 9.28 14.19
N PRO A 134 2.69 8.76 13.06
CA PRO A 134 1.92 7.86 12.23
C PRO A 134 1.60 6.56 12.97
N THR A 135 0.47 5.97 12.60
CA THR A 135 0.00 4.69 13.12
C THR A 135 -0.07 3.65 12.00
N VAL A 136 -0.43 2.41 12.34
CA VAL A 136 -0.71 1.38 11.33
C VAL A 136 -1.85 1.81 10.39
N ALA A 137 -2.81 2.64 10.84
CA ALA A 137 -3.88 3.14 9.98
C ALA A 137 -3.34 3.97 8.80
N ASP A 138 -2.28 4.76 9.02
CA ASP A 138 -1.63 5.53 7.96
C ASP A 138 -0.94 4.60 6.95
N ILE A 139 -0.25 3.56 7.44
CA ILE A 139 0.41 2.57 6.57
C ILE A 139 -0.61 1.79 5.73
N ASP A 140 -1.66 1.30 6.38
CA ASP A 140 -2.74 0.54 5.74
C ASP A 140 -3.45 1.40 4.68
N ALA A 141 -3.65 2.69 4.94
CA ALA A 141 -4.28 3.61 4.00
C ALA A 141 -3.43 3.91 2.74
N VAL A 142 -2.10 4.03 2.86
CA VAL A 142 -1.28 4.64 1.80
C VAL A 142 -0.40 3.67 1.00
N TRP A 143 -0.18 2.44 1.48
CA TRP A 143 0.73 1.50 0.81
C TRP A 143 0.44 1.27 -0.69
N PRO A 144 -0.82 1.32 -1.20
CA PRO A 144 -1.08 1.16 -2.63
C PRO A 144 -0.41 2.23 -3.48
N PHE A 145 -0.31 3.46 -2.97
CA PHE A 145 0.20 4.60 -3.73
C PHE A 145 1.69 4.46 -4.03
N LYS A 146 2.42 3.64 -3.26
CA LYS A 146 3.81 3.33 -3.54
C LYS A 146 3.99 2.76 -4.95
N TRP A 147 3.02 1.99 -5.44
CA TRP A 147 3.05 1.39 -6.78
C TRP A 147 3.02 2.42 -7.90
N MET A 148 2.42 3.59 -7.68
CA MET A 148 2.32 4.65 -8.69
C MET A 148 3.66 5.35 -8.97
N ILE A 149 4.66 5.12 -8.10
CA ILE A 149 5.98 5.77 -8.15
C ILE A 149 7.14 4.75 -8.16
N LEU A 150 6.86 3.50 -8.54
CA LEU A 150 7.88 2.45 -8.69
C LEU A 150 8.69 2.59 -9.97
#